data_AF-A0A9N9KKH2-F1
#
_entry.id   AF-A0A9N9KKH2-F1
#
_cell.length_a   1.000
_cell.length_b   1.000
_cell.length_c   1.000
_cell.angle_alpha   90.00
_cell.angle_beta   90.00
_cell.angle_gamma   90.00
#
_symmetry.space_group_name_H-M   'P 1'
#
loop_
_entity.id
_entity.type
_entity.pdbx_description
1 polymer ?
#
loop_
_entity_poly.entity_id
_entity_poly.type
_entity_poly.pdbx_seq_one_letter_code
_entity_poly.pdbx_strand_id
1 'polypeptide(L)' 'DNTEIPKIDWEQVVDEIVNKIVKSQAVETLTTIRQKIYELQSHCIPPSLVLK' A
#
# COMPACT_ATOMS: atom_id res chain seq x y z
N ASP A 1 19.41 -10.19 19.37
CA ASP A 1 17.99 -9.79 19.47
C ASP A 1 17.51 -9.26 18.13
N ASN A 2 16.63 -10.00 17.47
CA ASN A 2 15.95 -9.57 16.24
C ASN A 2 14.46 -9.49 16.54
N THR A 3 14.07 -8.45 17.27
CA THR A 3 12.66 -8.16 17.54
C THR A 3 12.05 -7.58 16.28
N GLU A 4 11.22 -8.36 15.58
CA GLU A 4 10.42 -7.86 14.46
C GLU A 4 9.48 -6.77 14.99
N ILE A 5 9.75 -5.53 14.60
CA ILE A 5 8.87 -4.41 14.91
C ILE A 5 7.59 -4.64 14.10
N PRO A 6 6.42 -4.70 14.75
CA PRO A 6 5.17 -4.87 14.02
C PRO A 6 5.00 -3.69 13.06
N LYS A 7 4.79 -4.00 11.79
CA LYS A 7 4.49 -2.99 10.76
C LYS A 7 3.19 -2.30 11.11
N ILE A 8 3.15 -0.99 10.89
CA ILE A 8 1.96 -0.18 11.12
C ILE A 8 0.93 -0.52 10.03
N ASP A 9 -0.37 -0.47 10.34
CA ASP A 9 -1.45 -0.86 9.42
C ASP A 9 -1.32 -0.27 8.01
N TRP A 10 -0.95 1.02 7.89
CA TRP A 10 -0.78 1.67 6.59
C TRP A 10 0.42 1.14 5.81
N GLU A 11 1.51 0.75 6.48
CA GLU A 11 2.69 0.17 5.84
C GLU A 11 2.37 -1.21 5.26
N GLN A 12 1.56 -2.00 5.98
CA GLN A 12 1.10 -3.30 5.49
C GLN A 12 0.24 -3.15 4.23
N VAL A 13 -0.64 -2.14 4.17
CA VAL A 13 -1.43 -1.84 2.97
C VAL A 13 -0.53 -1.46 1.79
N VAL A 14 0.54 -0.69 2.02
CA VAL A 14 1.52 -0.35 0.99
C VAL A 14 2.23 -1.60 0.48
N ASP A 15 2.70 -2.49 1.37
CA ASP A 15 3.31 -3.76 0.98
C ASP A 15 2.38 -4.63 0.14
N GLU A 16 1.09 -4.71 0.51
CA GLU A 16 0.08 -5.42 -0.27
C GLU A 16 -0.10 -4.83 -1.68
N ILE A 17 -0.12 -3.48 -1.78
CA ILE A 17 -0.21 -2.79 -3.07
C ILE A 17 0.99 -3.17 -3.94
N VAL A 18 2.22 -3.08 -3.39
CA VAL A 18 3.44 -3.42 -4.13
C VAL A 18 3.40 -4.87 -4.60
N ASN A 19 3.06 -5.80 -3.72
CA ASN A 19 2.96 -7.22 -4.05
C ASN A 19 1.93 -7.47 -5.15
N LYS A 20 0.78 -6.77 -5.14
CA LYS A 20 -0.23 -6.87 -6.21
C LYS A 20 0.27 -6.31 -7.54
N ILE A 21 0.93 -5.15 -7.55
CA ILE A 21 1.50 -4.55 -8.77
C ILE A 21 2.51 -5.48 -9.42
N VAL A 22 3.41 -6.06 -8.62
CA VAL A 22 4.45 -6.97 -9.11
C VAL A 22 3.85 -8.28 -9.63
N LYS A 23 2.79 -8.78 -8.97
CA LYS A 23 2.15 -10.04 -9.35
C LYS A 23 1.28 -9.95 -10.61
N SER A 24 0.58 -8.83 -10.81
CA SER A 24 -0.34 -8.68 -11.94
C SER A 24 -0.51 -7.23 -12.37
N GLN A 25 -0.33 -6.98 -13.67
CA GLN A 25 -0.45 -5.66 -14.28
C GLN A 25 -1.74 -5.51 -15.11
N ALA A 26 -2.82 -6.19 -14.70
CA ALA A 26 -4.13 -6.09 -15.33
C ALA A 26 -4.90 -4.82 -14.91
N VAL A 27 -5.80 -4.33 -15.76
CA VAL A 27 -6.60 -3.10 -15.53
C VAL A 27 -7.47 -3.18 -14.28
N GLU A 28 -8.04 -4.36 -14.02
CA GLU A 28 -8.82 -4.63 -12.80
C GLU A 28 -7.97 -4.44 -11.53
N THR A 29 -6.70 -4.89 -11.56
CA THR A 29 -5.78 -4.78 -10.44
C THR A 29 -5.43 -3.32 -10.18
N LEU A 30 -5.20 -2.54 -11.24
CA LEU A 30 -4.97 -1.10 -11.15
C LEU A 30 -6.14 -0.35 -10.50
N THR A 31 -7.38 -0.74 -10.83
CA THR A 31 -8.58 -0.13 -10.22
C THR A 31 -8.65 -0.39 -8.72
N THR A 32 -8.36 -1.62 -8.29
CA THR A 32 -8.29 -1.97 -6.86
C THR A 32 -7.16 -1.26 -6.13
N ILE A 33 -5.98 -1.15 -6.74
CA ILE A 33 -4.84 -0.42 -6.16
C ILE A 33 -5.20 1.05 -5.95
N ARG A 34 -5.84 1.68 -6.95
CA ARG A 34 -6.26 3.07 -6.85
C ARG A 34 -7.22 3.30 -5.68
N GLN A 35 -8.15 2.37 -5.43
CA GLN A 35 -9.04 2.44 -4.27
C GLN A 35 -8.27 2.42 -2.95
N LYS A 36 -7.30 1.50 -2.79
CA LYS A 36 -6.46 1.43 -1.59
C LYS A 36 -5.63 2.71 -1.36
N ILE A 37 -5.13 3.33 -2.44
CA ILE A 37 -4.41 4.61 -2.33
C ILE A 37 -5.35 5.73 -1.83
N TYR A 38 -6.61 5.75 -2.28
CA TYR A 38 -7.60 6.71 -1.76
C TYR A 38 -7.95 6.45 -0.29
N GLU A 39 -8.02 5.19 0.15
CA GLU A 39 -8.20 4.86 1.57
C GLU A 39 -7.05 5.43 2.41
N LEU A 40 -5.81 5.24 1.99
CA LEU A 40 -4.63 5.82 2.65
C LEU A 40 -4.71 7.36 2.73
N GLN A 41 -5.11 8.02 1.65
CA GLN A 41 -5.27 9.48 1.64
C GLN A 41 -6.39 9.95 2.56
N SER A 42 -7.50 9.21 2.64
CA SER A 42 -8.62 9.50 3.54
C SER A 42 -8.23 9.39 5.02
N HIS A 43 -7.24 8.54 5.32
CA HIS A 43 -6.63 8.41 6.66
C HIS A 43 -5.50 9.43 6.91
N CYS A 44 -5.42 10.49 6.09
CA CYS A 44 -4.42 11.54 6.20
C CYS A 44 -2.97 11.04 6.04
N ILE A 45 -2.75 9.92 5.33
CA ILE A 45 -1.41 9.45 4.99
C ILE A 45 -0.88 10.27 3.80
N PRO A 46 0.27 10.96 3.91
CA PRO A 46 0.78 11.81 2.84
C PRO A 46 1.12 10.99 1.58
N PRO A 47 0.74 11.45 0.37
CA PRO A 47 1.09 10.77 -0.87
C PRO A 47 2.61 10.62 -1.08
N SER A 48 3.39 11.59 -0.60
CA SER A 48 4.86 11.56 -0.64
C SER A 48 5.47 10.46 0.24
N LEU A 49 4.73 9.96 1.24
CA LEU A 49 5.15 8.84 2.07
C LEU A 49 4.81 7.50 1.40
N VAL A 50 3.69 7.42 0.70
CA VAL A 50 3.22 6.22 -0.01
C VAL A 50 4.05 5.92 -1.28
N LEU A 51 4.53 6.96 -1.96
CA LEU A 51 5.23 6.86 -3.25
C LEU A 51 6.77 6.82 -3.15
N LYS A 52 7.31 6.69 -1.95
CA LYS A 52 8.76 6.56 -1.72
C LYS A 52 9.29 5.21 -2.19
#